data_AF-A0A4V1MA75-F1
#
_entry.id   AF-A0A4V1MA75-F1
#
_cell.length_a   1.000
_cell.length_b   1.000
_cell.length_c   1.000
_cell.angle_alpha   90.00
_cell.angle_beta   90.00
_cell.angle_gamma   90.00
#
_symmetry.space_group_name_H-M   'P 1'
#
loop_
_entity.id
_entity.type
_entity.pdbx_description
1 polymer ?
#
loop_
_entity_poly.entity_id
_entity_poly.type
_entity_poly.pdbx_seq_one_letter_code
_entity_poly.pdbx_strand_id
1 'polypeptide(L)' 'MQRAINPYSVTSADVDGDGDADMLVANGSSDTVSVLLNNGNGTFAEKVDYATGDRPFSVTVS' A
#
# COMPACT_ATOMS: atom_id res chain seq x y z
N MET A 1 16.07 3.02 -14.97
CA MET A 1 14.83 3.83 -15.00
C MET A 1 13.96 3.37 -13.86
N GLN A 2 13.59 4.27 -12.95
CA GLN A 2 12.66 3.95 -11.86
C GLN A 2 11.31 3.62 -12.49
N ARG A 3 10.83 2.38 -12.34
CA ARG A 3 9.50 2.02 -12.85
C ARG A 3 8.47 2.87 -12.10
N ALA A 4 7.69 3.66 -12.84
CA ALA A 4 6.63 4.45 -12.27
C ALA A 4 5.60 3.52 -11.63
N ILE A 5 5.25 3.76 -10.37
CA ILE A 5 4.13 3.12 -9.67
C ILE A 5 2.85 3.39 -10.46
N ASN A 6 2.16 2.32 -10.87
CA ASN A 6 0.86 2.38 -11.53
C ASN A 6 -0.17 1.74 -10.57
N PRO A 7 -0.82 2.55 -9.72
CA PRO A 7 -1.75 2.04 -8.72
C PRO A 7 -3.02 1.54 -9.39
N TYR A 8 -3.40 0.29 -9.10
CA TYR A 8 -4.63 -0.33 -9.62
C TYR A 8 -5.74 -0.38 -8.57
N SER A 9 -5.38 -0.50 -7.30
CA SER A 9 -6.32 -0.60 -6.19
C SER A 9 -5.71 -0.01 -4.93
N VAL A 10 -6.57 0.54 -4.07
CA VAL A 10 -6.24 1.04 -2.74
C VAL A 10 -7.27 0.49 -1.74
N THR A 11 -6.81 0.12 -0.55
CA THR A 11 -7.67 -0.18 0.60
C THR A 11 -7.09 0.44 1.87
N SER A 12 -7.91 0.53 2.91
CA SER A 12 -7.52 1.07 4.22
C SER A 12 -7.93 0.13 5.34
N ALA A 13 -7.01 -0.11 6.27
CA ALA A 13 -7.24 -0.77 7.55
C ALA A 13 -6.12 -0.39 8.51
N ASP A 14 -6.37 -0.54 9.80
CA ASP A 14 -5.34 -0.52 10.84
C ASP A 14 -4.53 -1.82 10.73
N VAL A 15 -3.32 -1.75 10.15
CA VAL A 15 -2.48 -2.94 9.90
C VAL A 15 -1.31 -3.06 10.87
N ASP A 16 -1.00 -2.03 11.64
CA ASP A 16 0.03 -2.07 12.69
C ASP A 16 -0.53 -2.10 14.13
N GLY A 17 -1.85 -1.93 14.27
CA GLY A 17 -2.60 -2.09 15.52
C GLY A 17 -2.60 -0.85 16.40
N ASP A 18 -2.33 0.33 15.85
CA ASP A 18 -2.26 1.59 16.61
C ASP A 18 -3.62 2.31 16.73
N GLY A 19 -4.64 1.83 16.01
CA GLY A 19 -6.00 2.35 16.01
C GLY A 19 -6.28 3.37 14.90
N ASP A 20 -5.29 3.71 14.08
CA ASP A 20 -5.44 4.59 12.92
C ASP A 20 -5.53 3.78 11.62
N ALA A 21 -6.31 4.27 10.66
CA ALA A 21 -6.44 3.58 9.37
C ALA A 21 -5.21 3.86 8.48
N ASP A 22 -4.49 2.80 8.12
CA ASP A 22 -3.36 2.84 7.18
C ASP A 22 -3.81 2.70 5.73
N MET A 23 -2.87 2.85 4.80
CA MET A 23 -3.13 2.72 3.36
C MET A 23 -2.31 1.60 2.72
N LEU A 24 -2.98 0.73 1.97
CA LEU A 24 -2.35 -0.31 1.16
C LEU A 24 -2.67 -0.07 -0.32
N VAL A 25 -1.67 -0.17 -1.18
CA VAL A 25 -1.78 0.14 -2.62
C VAL A 25 -1.22 -1.00 -3.46
N ALA A 26 -2.04 -1.55 -4.36
CA ALA A 26 -1.57 -2.52 -5.37
C ALA A 26 -0.95 -1.80 -6.57
N ASN A 27 0.34 -2.02 -6.83
CA ASN A 27 1.10 -1.35 -7.88
C ASN A 27 1.36 -2.30 -9.07
N GLY A 28 0.44 -2.31 -10.03
CA GLY A 28 0.45 -3.28 -11.14
C GLY A 28 1.69 -3.23 -12.05
N SER A 29 2.35 -2.09 -12.22
CA SER A 29 3.57 -1.98 -13.05
C SER A 29 4.85 -2.35 -12.31
N SER A 30 4.79 -2.37 -10.98
CA SER A 30 5.94 -2.51 -10.08
C SER A 30 5.97 -3.85 -9.38
N ASP A 31 4.95 -4.69 -9.58
CA ASP A 31 4.81 -6.02 -8.97
C ASP A 31 4.88 -5.98 -7.44
N THR A 32 4.38 -4.90 -6.84
CA THR A 32 4.40 -4.67 -5.40
C THR A 32 3.04 -4.29 -4.85
N VAL A 33 2.85 -4.53 -3.56
CA VAL A 33 1.90 -3.79 -2.73
C VAL A 33 2.70 -2.85 -1.84
N SER A 34 2.35 -1.57 -1.82
CA SER A 34 2.91 -0.61 -0.88
C SER A 34 2.03 -0.51 0.37
N VAL A 35 2.65 -0.46 1.54
CA VAL A 35 1.99 -0.13 2.82
C VAL A 35 2.49 1.23 3.28
N LEU A 36 1.56 2.11 3.64
CA LEU A 36 1.84 3.43 4.19
C LEU A 36 1.11 3.56 5.52
N LEU A 37 1.89 3.64 6.61
CA LEU A 37 1.35 3.77 7.96
C LEU A 37 0.90 5.21 8.22
N ASN A 38 -0.25 5.37 8.87
CA ASN A 38 -0.80 6.66 9.22
C ASN A 38 -0.21 7.13 10.56
N ASN A 39 0.29 8.36 10.64
CA ASN A 39 0.86 8.91 11.87
C ASN A 39 -0.21 9.45 12.85
N GLY A 40 -1.46 9.01 12.74
CA GLY A 40 -2.61 9.47 13.54
C GLY A 40 -3.07 10.91 13.32
N ASN A 41 -2.52 11.60 12.32
CA ASN A 41 -2.86 12.99 12.01
C ASN A 41 -3.20 13.20 10.53
N GLY A 42 -3.47 12.11 9.79
CA GLY A 42 -3.76 12.14 8.36
C GLY A 42 -2.53 12.31 7.47
N THR A 43 -1.32 12.25 8.03
CA THR A 43 -0.08 12.12 7.27
C THR A 43 0.39 10.67 7.29
N PHE A 44 1.13 10.28 6.25
CA PHE A 44 1.62 8.91 6.10
C PHE A 44 3.14 8.86 6.16
N ALA A 45 3.67 7.79 6.76
CA ALA A 45 5.08 7.45 6.71
C ALA A 45 5.56 7.14 5.27
N GLU A 46 6.87 6.98 5.09
CA GLU A 46 7.41 6.48 3.82
C GLU A 46 6.83 5.10 3.51
N LYS A 47 6.48 4.87 2.25
CA LYS A 47 5.92 3.59 1.81
C LYS A 47 6.95 2.47 1.99
N VAL A 48 6.48 1.33 2.51
CA VAL A 48 7.21 0.07 2.45
C VAL A 48 6.63 -0.77 1.33
N ASP A 49 7.46 -1.19 0.38
CA ASP A 49 7.03 -2.06 -0.72
C ASP A 49 7.24 -3.53 -0.37
N TYR A 50 6.19 -4.31 -0.55
CA TYR A 50 6.22 -5.76 -0.48
C TYR A 50 6.10 -6.32 -1.88
N ALA A 51 7.06 -7.16 -2.28
CA ALA A 51 7.00 -7.85 -3.56
C ALA A 51 5.79 -8.78 -3.61
N THR A 52 5.14 -8.82 -4.76
CA THR A 52 4.02 -9.71 -5.05
C THR A 52 4.32 -10.57 -6.28
N GLY A 53 3.29 -11.16 -6.89
CA GLY A 53 3.38 -11.71 -8.23
C GLY A 53 3.29 -10.63 -9.32
N ASP A 54 3.22 -11.08 -10.57
CA ASP A 54 3.08 -10.18 -11.73
C ASP A 54 1.75 -9.41 -11.65
N ARG A 55 1.85 -8.08 -11.77
CA ARG A 55 0.74 -7.17 -11.99
C ARG A 55 -0.43 -7.33 -11.01
N PRO A 56 -0.23 -7.05 -9.71
CA PRO A 56 -1.32 -7.09 -8.73
C PRO A 56 -2.43 -6.11 -9.10
N PHE A 57 -3.68 -6.61 -9.14
CA PHE A 57 -4.85 -5.81 -9.49
C PHE A 57 -5.64 -5.31 -8.29
N SER A 58 -5.63 -6.06 -7.19
CA SER A 58 -6.44 -5.76 -6.03
C SER A 58 -5.68 -6.09 -4.76
N VAL A 59 -5.91 -5.29 -3.73
CA VAL A 59 -5.50 -5.55 -2.35
C VAL A 59 -6.74 -5.46 -1.48
N THR A 60 -6.93 -6.42 -0.58
CA THR A 60 -8.03 -6.44 0.39
C THR A 60 -7.49 -6.84 1.76
N VAL A 61 -8.24 -6.44 2.77
CA VAL A 61 -8.00 -6.73 4.19
C VAL A 61 -9.25 -7.45 4.72
N SER A 62 -9.06 -8.35 5.69
CA SER A 62 -10.11 -9.22 6.26
C SER A 62 -10.58 -8.76 7.62
#